data_AF-R6UAR8-F1
#
_entry.id   AF-R6UAR8-F1
#
_cell.length_a   1.000
_cell.length_b   1.000
_cell.length_c   1.000
_cell.angle_alpha   90.00
_cell.angle_beta   90.00
_cell.angle_gamma   90.00
#
_symmetry.space_group_name_H-M   'P 1'
#
loop_
_entity.id
_entity.type
_entity.pdbx_description
1 polymer ?
#
loop_
_entity_poly.entity_id
_entity_poly.type
_entity_poly.pdbx_seq_one_letter_code
_entity_poly.pdbx_strand_id
1 'polypeptide(L)'
;MDRKKVLYIALMVVLVALLLFGQWYKRPLDMETITGVTEPDNISIGVIRRDKDMDLQQRDLNLSAGDEGFEELLAQLEELQFRRPPTNLITSALSFLPSWGTTSKEVEDGDFQHLMITLSQPGADGEQVYGYVGFWVDEWEYRDFDHDISLPLVMEDGKDIGQDLCAQLWDVATPVETHS
;
A
#
# COMPACT_ATOMS: atom_id res chain seq x y z
N MET A 1 42.16 25.99 12.28
CA MET A 1 40.81 25.76 12.85
C MET A 1 40.90 24.55 13.77
N ASP A 2 40.37 24.62 14.99
CA ASP A 2 40.47 23.52 15.97
C ASP A 2 39.73 22.28 15.45
N ARG A 3 40.39 21.11 15.44
CA ARG A 3 39.84 19.84 14.96
C ARG A 3 38.53 19.48 15.67
N LYS A 4 38.38 19.88 16.93
CA LYS A 4 37.12 19.73 17.69
C LYS A 4 36.00 20.59 17.11
N LYS A 5 36.27 21.85 16.75
CA LYS A 5 35.28 22.74 16.11
C LYS A 5 34.85 22.21 14.74
N VAL A 6 35.78 21.67 13.95
CA VAL A 6 35.45 21.03 12.67
C VAL A 6 34.54 19.82 12.88
N LEU A 7 34.86 18.95 13.85
CA LEU A 7 34.02 17.81 14.20
C LEU A 7 32.62 18.22 14.68
N TYR A 8 32.51 19.25 15.52
CA TYR A 8 31.20 19.76 15.96
C TYR A 8 30.37 20.34 14.80
N ILE A 9 31.00 21.10 13.89
CA ILE A 9 30.32 21.63 12.71
C ILE A 9 29.87 20.48 11.80
N ALA A 10 30.73 19.49 11.55
CA ALA A 10 30.38 18.32 10.75
C ALA A 10 29.21 17.54 11.37
N LEU A 11 29.22 17.32 12.69
CA LEU A 11 28.14 16.66 13.42
C LEU A 11 26.82 17.43 13.29
N MET A 12 26.85 18.76 13.45
CA MET A 12 25.66 19.61 13.29
C MET A 12 25.11 19.56 11.86
N VAL A 13 25.98 19.57 10.85
CA VAL A 13 25.56 19.45 9.44
C VAL A 13 24.88 18.10 9.19
N VAL A 14 25.44 17.00 9.71
CA VAL A 14 24.83 15.67 9.60
C VAL A 14 23.47 15.64 10.31
N LEU A 15 23.36 16.23 11.50
CA LEU A 15 22.10 16.26 12.25
C LEU A 15 21.01 17.06 11.52
N VAL A 16 21.36 18.22 10.95
CA VAL A 16 20.44 19.00 10.12
C VAL A 16 20.01 18.22 8.88
N ALA A 17 20.95 17.54 8.20
CA ALA A 17 20.64 16.71 7.04
C ALA A 17 19.67 15.57 7.41
N LEU A 18 19.87 14.90 8.54
CA LEU A 18 18.97 13.86 9.04
C LEU A 18 17.58 14.40 9.38
N LEU A 19 17.48 15.60 9.97
CA LEU A 19 16.19 16.23 10.26
C LEU A 19 15.43 16.60 8.97
N LEU A 20 16.14 17.17 7.98
CA LEU A 20 15.55 17.48 6.68
C LEU A 20 15.11 16.22 5.94
N PHE A 21 15.93 15.16 5.99
CA PHE A 21 15.59 13.87 5.41
C PHE A 21 14.36 13.26 6.09
N GLY A 22 14.32 13.25 7.42
CA GLY A 22 13.16 12.76 8.18
C GLY A 22 11.88 13.54 7.87
N GLN A 23 11.97 14.86 7.67
CA GLN A 23 10.83 15.69 7.30
C GLN A 23 10.38 15.43 5.85
N TRP A 24 11.32 15.23 4.92
CA TRP A 24 11.02 14.86 3.54
C TRP A 24 10.38 13.47 3.46
N TYR A 25 10.88 12.51 4.24
CA TYR A 25 10.39 11.13 4.26
C TYR A 25 8.96 11.00 4.83
N LYS A 26 8.54 11.93 5.70
CA LYS A 26 7.19 11.98 6.26
C LYS A 26 6.12 12.55 5.32
N ARG A 27 6.49 13.02 4.12
CA ARG A 27 5.53 13.59 3.18
C ARG A 27 4.48 12.54 2.79
N PRO A 28 3.20 12.93 2.65
CA PRO A 28 2.21 12.07 2.03
C PRO A 28 2.63 11.77 0.60
N LEU A 29 2.35 10.55 0.18
CA LEU A 29 2.66 9.98 -1.13
C LEU A 29 1.36 9.40 -1.69
N ASP A 30 1.17 9.61 -2.98
CA ASP A 30 0.09 9.03 -3.76
C ASP A 30 0.42 7.58 -4.17
N MET A 31 -0.58 6.94 -4.78
CA MET A 31 -0.50 5.59 -5.32
C MET A 31 0.61 5.45 -6.36
N GLU A 32 0.76 6.44 -7.27
CA GLU A 32 1.80 6.47 -8.29
C GLU A 32 3.20 6.39 -7.65
N THR A 33 3.50 7.26 -6.68
CA THR A 33 4.84 7.34 -6.09
C THR A 33 5.21 6.09 -5.28
N ILE A 34 4.22 5.37 -4.77
CA ILE A 34 4.42 4.16 -3.97
C ILE A 34 4.62 2.94 -4.86
N THR A 35 3.80 2.82 -5.90
CA THR A 35 3.77 1.63 -6.77
C THR A 35 4.67 1.75 -7.99
N GLY A 36 5.01 2.97 -8.40
CA GLY A 36 5.71 3.26 -9.65
C GLY A 36 4.84 3.15 -10.90
N VAL A 37 3.52 2.95 -10.75
CA VAL A 37 2.55 2.90 -11.85
C VAL A 37 1.92 4.29 -12.00
N THR A 38 2.22 4.97 -13.11
CA THR A 38 1.78 6.34 -13.40
C THR A 38 0.46 6.40 -14.14
N GLU A 39 0.28 5.57 -15.16
CA GLU A 39 -0.94 5.56 -15.98
C GLU A 39 -1.40 4.10 -16.13
N PRO A 40 -2.11 3.55 -15.11
CA PRO A 40 -2.58 2.19 -15.19
C PRO A 40 -3.57 2.02 -16.34
N ASP A 41 -3.45 0.93 -17.08
CA ASP A 41 -4.41 0.52 -18.10
C ASP A 41 -5.38 -0.56 -17.58
N ASN A 42 -5.09 -1.14 -16.42
CA ASN A 42 -5.94 -2.08 -15.72
C ASN A 42 -5.85 -1.89 -14.21
N ILE A 43 -7.00 -2.07 -13.55
CA ILE A 43 -7.17 -2.09 -12.10
C ILE A 43 -7.84 -3.42 -11.74
N SER A 44 -7.19 -4.20 -10.90
CA SER A 44 -7.73 -5.44 -10.35
C SER A 44 -7.86 -5.30 -8.84
N ILE A 45 -9.05 -5.55 -8.34
CA ILE A 45 -9.42 -5.43 -6.94
C ILE A 45 -9.94 -6.78 -6.45
N GLY A 46 -9.42 -7.21 -5.30
CA GLY A 46 -9.98 -8.31 -4.52
C GLY A 46 -10.41 -7.80 -3.15
N VAL A 47 -11.66 -8.06 -2.76
CA VAL A 47 -12.20 -7.74 -1.44
C VAL A 47 -12.57 -9.04 -0.73
N ILE A 48 -12.04 -9.24 0.48
CA ILE A 48 -12.34 -10.41 1.31
C ILE A 48 -13.06 -9.94 2.57
N ARG A 49 -14.22 -10.53 2.81
CA ARG A 49 -15.01 -10.35 4.02
C ARG A 49 -15.16 -11.68 4.73
N ARG A 50 -15.08 -11.66 6.06
CA ARG A 50 -15.51 -12.79 6.89
C ARG A 50 -16.96 -12.60 7.27
N ASP A 51 -17.80 -13.59 7.03
CA ASP A 51 -19.19 -13.55 7.47
C ASP A 51 -19.37 -14.11 8.90
N LYS A 52 -20.64 -14.12 9.35
CA LYS A 52 -21.01 -14.54 10.70
C LYS A 52 -20.78 -16.03 10.97
N ASP A 53 -20.72 -16.84 9.92
CA ASP A 53 -20.49 -18.27 10.00
C ASP A 53 -18.99 -18.61 9.90
N MET A 54 -18.13 -17.59 9.93
CA MET A 54 -16.67 -17.66 9.78
C MET A 54 -16.23 -18.06 8.37
N ASP A 55 -17.13 -18.03 7.39
CA ASP A 55 -16.79 -18.30 6.00
C ASP A 55 -16.17 -17.06 5.36
N LEU A 56 -15.14 -17.30 4.54
CA LEU A 56 -14.47 -16.25 3.78
C LEU A 56 -15.19 -16.07 2.45
N GLN A 57 -15.72 -14.88 2.24
CA GLN A 57 -16.33 -14.48 0.98
C GLN A 57 -15.38 -13.54 0.26
N GLN A 58 -15.02 -13.88 -0.96
CA GLN A 58 -14.20 -13.04 -1.84
C GLN A 58 -15.05 -12.50 -2.98
N ARG A 59 -14.84 -11.22 -3.30
CA ARG A 59 -15.37 -10.59 -4.50
C ARG A 59 -14.24 -9.89 -5.25
N ASP A 60 -14.28 -10.02 -6.57
CA ASP A 60 -13.29 -9.41 -7.44
C ASP A 60 -13.95 -8.40 -8.38
N LEU A 61 -13.22 -7.32 -8.66
CA LEU A 61 -13.54 -6.30 -9.64
C LEU A 61 -12.32 -6.11 -10.54
N ASN A 62 -12.50 -6.25 -11.85
CA ASN A 62 -11.44 -6.00 -12.82
C ASN A 62 -11.96 -4.99 -13.83
N LEU A 63 -11.27 -3.87 -13.96
CA LEU A 63 -11.61 -2.79 -14.90
C LEU A 63 -10.39 -2.47 -15.75
N SER A 64 -10.62 -2.33 -17.05
CA SER A 64 -9.64 -1.84 -18.02
C SER A 64 -9.93 -0.38 -18.38
N ALA A 65 -8.91 0.35 -18.85
CA ALA A 65 -9.07 1.72 -19.31
C ALA A 65 -10.17 1.81 -20.40
N GLY A 66 -11.17 2.65 -20.14
CA GLY A 66 -12.36 2.82 -20.99
C GLY A 66 -13.61 2.07 -20.51
N ASP A 67 -13.50 1.21 -19.49
CA ASP A 67 -14.66 0.61 -18.83
C ASP A 67 -15.43 1.64 -17.99
N GLU A 68 -16.73 1.41 -17.80
CA GLU A 68 -17.56 2.23 -16.92
C GLU A 68 -17.07 2.11 -15.47
N GLY A 69 -16.82 3.25 -14.81
CA GLY A 69 -16.31 3.31 -13.44
C GLY A 69 -14.78 3.25 -13.32
N PHE A 70 -14.02 2.99 -14.40
CA PHE A 70 -12.56 2.94 -14.34
C PHE A 70 -11.94 4.26 -13.87
N GLU A 71 -12.27 5.36 -14.54
CA GLU A 71 -11.73 6.70 -14.23
C GLU A 71 -12.13 7.19 -12.83
N GLU A 72 -13.35 6.87 -12.40
CA GLU A 72 -13.85 7.24 -11.07
C GLU A 72 -13.10 6.48 -9.97
N LEU A 73 -12.91 5.17 -10.15
CA LEU A 73 -12.13 4.35 -9.24
C LEU A 73 -10.66 4.77 -9.21
N LEU A 74 -10.05 5.04 -10.37
CA LEU A 74 -8.67 5.52 -10.45
C LEU A 74 -8.50 6.84 -9.67
N ALA A 75 -9.39 7.82 -9.90
CA ALA A 75 -9.37 9.08 -9.18
C ALA A 75 -9.50 8.88 -7.66
N GLN A 76 -10.40 7.99 -7.22
CA GLN A 76 -10.54 7.64 -5.80
C GLN A 76 -9.25 7.03 -5.22
N LEU A 77 -8.57 6.16 -5.97
CA LEU A 77 -7.30 5.56 -5.55
C LEU A 77 -6.15 6.59 -5.51
N GLU A 78 -6.15 7.59 -6.41
CA GLU A 78 -5.19 8.69 -6.42
C GLU A 78 -5.36 9.67 -5.25
N GLU A 79 -6.59 9.81 -4.73
CA GLU A 79 -6.86 10.62 -3.53
C GLU A 79 -6.25 10.02 -2.26
N LEU A 80 -5.90 8.73 -2.27
CA LEU A 80 -5.29 8.05 -1.13
C LEU A 80 -3.87 8.58 -0.86
N GLN A 81 -3.67 9.12 0.34
CA GLN A 81 -2.39 9.68 0.78
C GLN A 81 -1.73 8.83 1.86
N PHE A 82 -0.67 8.13 1.49
CA PHE A 82 0.07 7.27 2.40
C PHE A 82 1.38 7.91 2.86
N ARG A 83 1.91 7.43 3.98
CA ARG A 83 3.25 7.77 4.48
C ARG A 83 4.02 6.49 4.70
N ARG A 84 5.28 6.47 4.30
CA ARG A 84 6.18 5.35 4.59
C ARG A 84 6.69 5.46 6.03
N PRO A 85 6.53 4.45 6.88
CA PRO A 85 7.21 4.35 8.16
C PRO A 85 8.74 4.35 7.96
N PRO A 86 9.53 5.06 8.79
CA PRO A 86 10.99 5.04 8.68
C PRO A 86 11.58 3.64 8.90
N THR A 87 10.83 2.73 9.52
CA THR A 87 11.17 1.32 9.66
C THR A 87 11.25 0.61 8.32
N ASN A 88 10.57 1.07 7.26
CA ASN A 88 10.63 0.45 5.94
C ASN A 88 12.06 0.43 5.38
N LEU A 89 12.83 1.50 5.59
CA LEU A 89 14.23 1.55 5.16
C LEU A 89 15.08 0.46 5.84
N ILE A 90 14.76 0.16 7.10
CA ILE A 90 15.44 -0.89 7.88
C ILE A 90 14.98 -2.26 7.37
N THR A 91 13.68 -2.46 7.17
CA THR A 91 13.09 -3.71 6.68
C THR A 91 13.62 -4.06 5.28
N SER A 92 13.66 -3.10 4.35
CA SER A 92 14.23 -3.31 3.01
C SER A 92 15.72 -3.64 3.07
N ALA A 93 16.50 -2.90 3.89
CA ALA A 93 17.93 -3.18 4.04
C ALA A 93 18.23 -4.55 4.69
N LEU A 94 17.26 -5.09 5.43
CA LEU A 94 17.35 -6.38 6.14
C LEU A 94 16.43 -7.45 5.52
N SER A 95 16.02 -7.30 4.26
CA SER A 95 15.09 -8.23 3.58
C SER A 95 15.61 -9.67 3.50
N PHE A 96 16.93 -9.88 3.66
CA PHE A 96 17.55 -11.20 3.77
C PHE A 96 17.24 -11.95 5.09
N LEU A 97 16.67 -11.28 6.10
CA LEU A 97 16.24 -11.89 7.35
C LEU A 97 14.82 -12.43 7.24
N PRO A 98 14.47 -13.53 7.95
CA PRO A 98 13.10 -14.04 7.98
C PRO A 98 12.14 -12.96 8.51
N SER A 99 10.98 -12.82 7.88
CA SER A 99 10.01 -11.79 8.27
C SER A 99 9.57 -12.00 9.71
N TRP A 100 9.49 -10.90 10.46
CA TRP A 100 9.04 -10.93 11.85
C TRP A 100 7.51 -10.97 11.87
N GLY A 101 6.96 -12.18 11.68
CA GLY A 101 5.61 -12.62 12.09
C GLY A 101 4.42 -11.76 11.65
N THR A 102 3.55 -12.33 10.82
CA THR A 102 2.16 -11.88 10.68
C THR A 102 1.46 -12.02 12.03
N THR A 103 1.16 -10.89 12.68
CA THR A 103 0.31 -10.91 13.87
C THR A 103 -1.10 -11.23 13.37
N SER A 104 -1.69 -12.32 13.85
CA SER A 104 -3.09 -12.62 13.55
C SER A 104 -3.95 -11.49 14.10
N LYS A 105 -4.63 -10.76 13.23
CA LYS A 105 -5.55 -9.68 13.62
C LYS A 105 -6.94 -10.26 13.86
N GLU A 106 -7.56 -9.86 14.97
CA GLU A 106 -8.98 -10.11 15.20
C GLU A 106 -9.78 -9.19 14.27
N VAL A 107 -10.66 -9.80 13.47
CA VAL A 107 -11.60 -9.08 12.63
C VAL A 107 -12.82 -8.77 13.50
N GLU A 108 -13.19 -7.51 13.65
CA GLU A 108 -14.41 -7.13 14.36
C GLU A 108 -15.65 -7.59 13.56
N ASP A 109 -16.77 -7.87 14.24
CA ASP A 109 -17.99 -8.32 13.55
C ASP A 109 -18.50 -7.25 12.58
N GLY A 110 -18.47 -7.58 11.28
CA GLY A 110 -18.86 -6.67 10.20
C GLY A 110 -17.70 -6.07 9.41
N ASP A 111 -16.47 -6.10 9.92
CA ASP A 111 -15.30 -5.55 9.24
C ASP A 111 -14.89 -6.42 8.03
N PHE A 112 -14.38 -5.75 6.99
CA PHE A 112 -13.69 -6.40 5.89
C PHE A 112 -12.30 -6.85 6.34
N GLN A 113 -11.91 -8.04 5.90
CA GLN A 113 -10.65 -8.66 6.30
C GLN A 113 -9.51 -8.17 5.40
N HIS A 114 -9.72 -8.13 4.10
CA HIS A 114 -8.72 -7.68 3.14
C HIS A 114 -9.30 -6.88 1.99
N LEU A 115 -8.50 -5.94 1.52
CA LEU A 115 -8.60 -5.33 0.21
C LEU A 115 -7.24 -5.43 -0.48
N MET A 116 -7.25 -5.89 -1.72
CA MET A 116 -6.07 -6.09 -2.56
C MET A 116 -6.28 -5.23 -3.80
N ILE A 117 -5.43 -4.24 -4.01
CA ILE A 117 -5.48 -3.33 -5.16
C ILE A 117 -4.24 -3.59 -6.00
N THR A 118 -4.44 -4.05 -7.22
CA THR A 118 -3.37 -4.27 -8.19
C THR A 118 -3.58 -3.35 -9.37
N LEU A 119 -2.55 -2.56 -9.67
CA LEU A 119 -2.49 -1.70 -10.86
C LEU A 119 -1.53 -2.33 -11.85
N SER A 120 -1.83 -2.26 -13.14
CA SER A 120 -0.85 -2.60 -14.18
C SER A 120 -0.82 -1.58 -15.29
N GLN A 121 0.35 -1.45 -15.92
CA GLN A 121 0.54 -0.66 -17.12
C GLN A 121 1.60 -1.29 -18.04
N PRO A 122 1.55 -1.01 -19.35
CA PRO A 122 2.61 -1.43 -20.26
C PRO A 122 3.94 -0.75 -19.91
N GLY A 123 4.98 -1.55 -19.75
CA GLY A 123 6.36 -1.09 -19.59
C GLY A 123 7.03 -0.76 -20.93
N ALA A 124 8.17 -0.07 -20.87
CA ALA A 124 8.91 0.39 -22.05
C ALA A 124 9.36 -0.74 -22.99
N ASP A 125 9.62 -1.93 -22.44
CA ASP A 125 10.10 -3.10 -23.18
C ASP A 125 8.97 -4.10 -23.52
N GLY A 126 7.71 -3.72 -23.27
CA GLY A 126 6.54 -4.56 -23.45
C GLY A 126 6.25 -5.53 -22.30
N GLU A 127 7.08 -5.56 -21.27
CA GLU A 127 6.76 -6.22 -19.99
C GLU A 127 5.74 -5.39 -19.21
N GLN A 128 4.81 -6.04 -18.53
CA GLN A 128 3.83 -5.37 -17.67
C GLN A 128 4.50 -4.90 -16.38
N VAL A 129 4.28 -3.63 -16.02
CA VAL A 129 4.67 -3.08 -14.73
C VAL A 129 3.49 -3.22 -13.80
N TYR A 130 3.74 -3.73 -12.59
CA TYR A 130 2.69 -3.97 -11.59
C TYR A 130 2.91 -3.12 -10.34
N GLY A 131 1.81 -2.58 -9.84
CA GLY A 131 1.70 -1.95 -8.53
C GLY A 131 0.78 -2.75 -7.65
N TYR A 132 1.11 -2.90 -6.37
CA TYR A 132 0.22 -3.53 -5.40
C TYR A 132 0.16 -2.73 -4.10
N VAL A 133 -1.06 -2.46 -3.65
CA VAL A 133 -1.38 -1.92 -2.33
C VAL A 133 -2.45 -2.79 -1.69
N GLY A 134 -2.22 -3.16 -0.44
CA GLY A 134 -3.13 -3.96 0.35
C GLY A 134 -3.62 -3.20 1.59
N PHE A 135 -4.83 -3.52 2.01
CA PHE A 135 -5.38 -3.15 3.31
C PHE A 135 -5.83 -4.41 4.05
N TRP A 136 -5.48 -4.52 5.32
CA TRP A 136 -5.71 -5.70 6.16
C TRP A 136 -6.27 -5.27 7.51
N VAL A 137 -7.61 -5.29 7.62
CA VAL A 137 -8.44 -4.86 8.78
C VAL A 137 -8.27 -3.39 9.18
N ASP A 138 -7.06 -2.95 9.45
CA ASP A 138 -6.67 -1.61 9.94
C ASP A 138 -5.27 -1.17 9.46
N GLU A 139 -4.53 -2.04 8.77
CA GLU A 139 -3.18 -1.78 8.28
C GLU A 139 -3.13 -1.68 6.75
N TRP A 140 -2.36 -0.72 6.25
CA TRP A 140 -2.05 -0.60 4.83
C TRP A 140 -0.63 -1.10 4.54
N GLU A 141 -0.42 -1.66 3.36
CA GLU A 141 0.89 -2.09 2.89
C GLU A 141 1.03 -1.94 1.37
N TYR A 142 2.27 -1.93 0.87
CA TYR A 142 2.55 -2.07 -0.56
C TYR A 142 3.57 -3.15 -0.81
N ARG A 143 3.58 -3.68 -2.04
CA ARG A 143 4.60 -4.64 -2.47
C ARG A 143 5.82 -3.92 -3.03
N ASP A 144 6.97 -4.20 -2.44
CA ASP A 144 8.28 -3.89 -3.03
C ASP A 144 8.74 -5.11 -3.83
N PHE A 145 8.50 -5.08 -5.14
CA PHE A 145 8.82 -6.19 -6.04
C PHE A 145 10.34 -6.40 -6.22
N ASP A 146 11.16 -5.36 -6.06
CA ASP A 146 12.62 -5.46 -6.18
C ASP A 146 13.22 -6.28 -5.03
N HIS A 147 12.63 -6.19 -3.84
CA HIS A 147 13.09 -6.89 -2.64
C HIS A 147 12.19 -8.07 -2.23
N ASP A 148 11.13 -8.34 -2.98
CA ASP A 148 10.14 -9.41 -2.74
C ASP A 148 9.48 -9.36 -1.35
N ILE A 149 9.24 -8.15 -0.82
CA ILE A 149 8.66 -7.93 0.52
C ILE A 149 7.43 -7.04 0.46
N SER A 150 6.51 -7.22 1.40
CA SER A 150 5.47 -6.24 1.69
C SER A 150 5.94 -5.28 2.77
N LEU A 151 5.68 -3.99 2.58
CA LEU A 151 6.12 -2.94 3.48
C LEU A 151 4.91 -2.14 3.98
N PRO A 152 4.82 -1.84 5.29
CA PRO A 152 3.68 -1.14 5.84
C PRO A 152 3.60 0.31 5.34
N LEU A 153 2.38 0.83 5.32
CA LEU A 153 2.02 2.20 5.01
C LEU A 153 1.19 2.76 6.17
N VAL A 154 1.34 4.06 6.42
CA VAL A 154 0.53 4.79 7.39
C VAL A 154 -0.35 5.78 6.66
N MET A 155 -1.64 5.78 6.97
CA MET A 155 -2.61 6.75 6.47
C MET A 155 -3.34 7.37 7.66
N GLU A 156 -3.68 8.65 7.56
CA GLU A 156 -4.56 9.31 8.53
C GLU A 156 -5.98 8.78 8.34
N ASP A 157 -6.66 8.39 9.43
CA ASP A 157 -7.95 7.71 9.39
C ASP A 157 -7.96 6.43 8.53
N GLY A 158 -6.80 5.77 8.41
CA GLY A 158 -6.59 4.66 7.47
C GLY A 158 -7.50 3.44 7.68
N LYS A 159 -7.93 3.14 8.91
CA LYS A 159 -8.91 2.07 9.18
C LYS A 159 -10.25 2.43 8.54
N ASP A 160 -10.78 3.61 8.87
CA ASP A 160 -12.10 4.06 8.42
C ASP A 160 -12.14 4.18 6.89
N ILE A 161 -11.13 4.83 6.29
CA ILE A 161 -10.99 4.95 4.83
C ILE A 161 -10.92 3.56 4.17
N GLY A 162 -10.13 2.63 4.73
CA GLY A 162 -10.00 1.28 4.20
C GLY A 162 -11.31 0.49 4.25
N GLN A 163 -12.02 0.54 5.38
CA GLN A 163 -13.31 -0.14 5.55
C GLN A 163 -14.40 0.47 4.65
N ASP A 164 -14.47 1.80 4.54
CA ASP A 164 -15.42 2.48 3.65
C ASP A 164 -15.14 2.16 2.18
N LEU A 165 -13.88 2.08 1.78
CA LEU A 165 -13.49 1.68 0.42
C LEU A 165 -13.86 0.22 0.15
N CYS A 166 -13.61 -0.69 1.10
CA CYS A 166 -14.04 -2.09 0.99
C CYS A 166 -15.56 -2.20 0.80
N ALA A 167 -16.34 -1.44 1.59
CA ALA A 167 -17.80 -1.46 1.51
C ALA A 167 -18.31 -0.99 0.14
N GLN A 168 -17.76 0.11 -0.39
CA GLN A 168 -18.10 0.63 -1.73
C GLN A 168 -17.78 -0.41 -2.82
N LEU A 169 -16.58 -0.99 -2.77
CA LEU A 169 -16.11 -1.96 -3.76
C LEU A 169 -16.89 -3.27 -3.67
N TRP A 170 -17.30 -3.68 -2.47
CA TRP A 170 -18.05 -4.92 -2.27
C TRP A 170 -19.37 -4.95 -3.05
N ASP A 171 -20.05 -3.80 -3.15
CA ASP A 171 -21.35 -3.70 -3.81
C ASP A 171 -21.26 -3.77 -5.34
N VAL A 172 -20.12 -3.36 -5.91
CA VAL A 172 -19.87 -3.40 -7.36
C VAL A 172 -19.04 -4.62 -7.80
N ALA A 173 -18.32 -5.26 -6.88
CA ALA A 173 -17.50 -6.44 -7.17
C ALA A 173 -18.34 -7.71 -7.31
N THR A 174 -17.84 -8.66 -8.10
CA THR A 174 -18.53 -9.92 -8.38
C THR A 174 -18.05 -11.02 -7.45
N PRO A 175 -18.94 -11.85 -6.86
CA PRO A 175 -18.54 -13.02 -6.09
C PRO A 175 -17.63 -13.96 -6.85
N VAL A 176 -16.53 -14.37 -6.21
CA VAL A 176 -15.66 -15.43 -6.71
C VAL A 176 -16.31 -16.76 -6.33
N GLU A 177 -16.81 -17.51 -7.31
CA GLU A 177 -17.31 -18.86 -7.05
C GLU A 177 -16.14 -19.75 -6.60
N THR A 178 -16.14 -20.07 -5.31
CA THR A 178 -15.25 -21.08 -4.75
C THR A 178 -15.76 -22.44 -5.20
N HIS A 179 -15.26 -22.95 -6.32
CA HIS A 179 -15.46 -24.36 -6.66
C HIS A 179 -14.71 -25.21 -5.61
N SER A 180 -15.47 -25.74 -4.64
CA SER A 180 -15.00 -26.75 -3.67
C SER A 180 -14.76 -28.09 -4.32
#